data_AF-A0A5C4XWR4-F1
#
_entry.id   AF-A0A5C4XWR4-F1
#
_cell.length_a   1.000
_cell.length_b   1.000
_cell.length_c   1.000
_cell.angle_alpha   90.00
_cell.angle_beta   90.00
_cell.angle_gamma   90.00
#
_symmetry.space_group_name_H-M   'P 1'
#
loop_
_entity.id
_entity.type
_entity.pdbx_description
1 polymer ?
#
loop_
_entity_poly.entity_id
_entity_poly.type
_entity_poly.pdbx_seq_one_letter_code
_entity_poly.pdbx_strand_id
1 'polypeptide(L)'
;MPAANYLRSICVIPVAPGADLHDHSLWERVFSGWRFLPLRHADDSLTEHAQNVIDLVIAHDRAEVRAGALLLLSWPQAGQSLPGLVNTLDDGRFVVVRVFGIHLTEVQERTERLTERLLREKAFAFSAGTRVTLALSVDGVRTNLTSGRIHTSRSGAWQAFYTTNKYALIVMLVLLVLAVSVVLLLTPERPYTPLAKVYDLSGRVLSAVLFNIVLLGSQFLFYLRHRAVIEWEKP
;
A
#
# COMPACT_ATOMS: atom_id res chain seq x y z
N MET A 1 -33.03 12.51 9.68
CA MET A 1 -31.90 13.36 9.23
C MET A 1 -31.58 12.99 7.80
N PRO A 2 -31.32 13.94 6.88
CA PRO A 2 -30.88 13.58 5.53
C PRO A 2 -29.58 12.77 5.64
N ALA A 3 -29.49 11.66 4.92
CA ALA A 3 -28.30 10.82 4.92
C ALA A 3 -27.10 11.70 4.50
N ALA A 4 -26.01 11.67 5.28
CA ALA A 4 -24.81 12.38 4.87
C ALA A 4 -24.36 11.84 3.51
N ASN A 5 -24.09 12.75 2.56
CA ASN A 5 -23.61 12.40 1.22
C ASN A 5 -22.19 11.85 1.33
N TYR A 6 -22.07 10.56 1.64
CA TYR A 6 -20.80 9.86 1.71
C TYR A 6 -20.35 9.48 0.29
N LEU A 7 -19.10 9.79 0.02
CA LEU A 7 -18.34 9.29 -1.11
C LEU A 7 -17.95 7.83 -0.81
N ARG A 8 -18.39 6.89 -1.64
CA ARG A 8 -18.07 5.46 -1.50
C ARG A 8 -17.06 5.05 -2.57
N SER A 9 -15.88 4.60 -2.17
CA SER A 9 -14.95 3.90 -3.05
C SER A 9 -15.21 2.41 -3.02
N ILE A 10 -15.23 1.77 -4.20
CA ILE A 10 -15.48 0.34 -4.37
C ILE A 10 -14.28 -0.30 -5.06
N CYS A 11 -13.71 -1.33 -4.45
CA CYS A 11 -12.72 -2.20 -5.06
C CYS A 11 -13.24 -3.63 -5.06
N VAL A 12 -13.32 -4.27 -6.25
CA VAL A 12 -13.70 -5.68 -6.41
C VAL A 12 -12.46 -6.47 -6.79
N ILE A 13 -12.15 -7.51 -6.03
CA ILE A 13 -10.88 -8.24 -6.13
C ILE A 13 -11.16 -9.75 -6.18
N PRO A 14 -10.57 -10.47 -7.15
CA PRO A 14 -10.65 -11.93 -7.17
C PRO A 14 -9.85 -12.57 -6.02
N VAL A 15 -10.42 -13.60 -5.44
CA VAL A 15 -9.83 -14.38 -4.35
C VAL A 15 -8.99 -15.52 -4.93
N ALA A 16 -7.81 -15.75 -4.35
CA ALA A 16 -6.95 -16.85 -4.77
C ALA A 16 -7.56 -18.21 -4.38
N PRO A 17 -7.43 -19.26 -5.22
CA PRO A 17 -7.92 -20.58 -4.88
C PRO A 17 -7.34 -21.08 -3.55
N GLY A 18 -8.19 -21.50 -2.62
CA GLY A 18 -7.79 -22.01 -1.31
C GLY A 18 -7.45 -20.94 -0.26
N ALA A 19 -7.69 -19.66 -0.55
CA ALA A 19 -7.58 -18.61 0.45
C ALA A 19 -8.76 -18.68 1.45
N ASP A 20 -8.45 -18.59 2.74
CA ASP A 20 -9.46 -18.49 3.80
C ASP A 20 -9.78 -17.02 4.09
N LEU A 21 -11.00 -16.59 3.74
CA LEU A 21 -11.48 -15.24 3.99
C LEU A 21 -11.99 -15.05 5.42
N HIS A 22 -12.11 -16.12 6.22
CA HIS A 22 -12.45 -16.06 7.63
C HIS A 22 -11.21 -15.89 8.52
N ASP A 23 -10.00 -16.00 7.96
CA ASP A 23 -8.75 -15.74 8.67
C ASP A 23 -8.70 -14.28 9.13
N HIS A 24 -8.86 -14.06 10.43
CA HIS A 24 -8.80 -12.72 11.02
C HIS A 24 -7.43 -12.06 10.82
N SER A 25 -6.36 -12.85 10.83
CA SER A 25 -4.98 -12.34 10.71
C SER A 25 -4.71 -11.74 9.33
N LEU A 26 -5.34 -12.27 8.27
CA LEU A 26 -5.31 -11.70 6.92
C LEU A 26 -5.81 -10.27 6.95
N TRP A 27 -6.97 -10.06 7.57
CA TRP A 27 -7.63 -8.77 7.59
C TRP A 27 -6.93 -7.77 8.49
N GLU A 28 -6.36 -8.20 9.61
CA GLU A 28 -5.52 -7.34 10.46
C GLU A 28 -4.30 -6.79 9.69
N ARG A 29 -3.67 -7.60 8.82
CA ARG A 29 -2.55 -7.14 7.97
C ARG A 29 -3.01 -6.14 6.91
N VAL A 30 -4.10 -6.44 6.20
CA VAL A 30 -4.68 -5.56 5.18
C VAL A 30 -5.11 -4.23 5.78
N PHE A 31 -5.88 -4.29 6.86
CA PHE A 31 -6.49 -3.15 7.54
C PHE A 31 -5.66 -2.68 8.75
N SER A 32 -4.33 -2.85 8.72
CA SER A 32 -3.44 -2.35 9.77
C SER A 32 -3.70 -0.85 10.04
N GLY A 33 -4.06 -0.52 11.28
CA GLY A 33 -4.42 0.83 11.73
C GLY A 33 -5.92 1.14 11.73
N TRP A 34 -6.75 0.24 11.22
CA TRP A 34 -8.20 0.30 11.36
C TRP A 34 -8.65 -0.40 12.65
N ARG A 35 -9.82 -0.01 13.13
CA ARG A 35 -10.52 -0.67 14.22
C ARG A 35 -11.59 -1.58 13.66
N PHE A 36 -11.57 -2.85 14.06
CA PHE A 36 -12.63 -3.80 13.76
C PHE A 36 -13.82 -3.54 14.68
N LEU A 37 -15.00 -3.46 14.07
CA LEU A 37 -16.26 -3.21 14.77
C LEU A 37 -17.15 -4.45 14.67
N PRO A 38 -17.99 -4.72 15.69
CA PRO A 38 -18.91 -5.85 15.64
C PRO A 38 -19.96 -5.61 14.55
N LEU A 39 -20.02 -6.53 13.59
CA LEU A 39 -21.03 -6.51 12.54
C LEU A 39 -22.39 -7.01 13.06
N ARG A 40 -22.36 -8.05 13.91
CA ARG A 40 -23.55 -8.69 14.48
C ARG A 40 -23.46 -8.77 16.00
N HIS A 41 -24.63 -8.82 16.63
CA HIS A 41 -24.81 -9.16 18.03
C HIS A 41 -24.71 -10.68 18.23
N ALA A 42 -24.73 -11.12 19.49
CA ALA A 42 -24.65 -12.55 19.84
C ALA A 42 -25.88 -13.36 19.40
N ASP A 43 -26.99 -12.70 19.10
CA ASP A 43 -28.23 -13.28 18.57
C ASP A 43 -28.28 -13.28 17.03
N ASP A 44 -27.13 -13.03 16.38
CA ASP A 44 -26.96 -12.93 14.92
C ASP A 44 -27.68 -11.74 14.25
N SER A 45 -28.30 -10.85 15.03
CA SER A 45 -28.87 -9.60 14.52
C SER A 45 -27.77 -8.59 14.14
N LEU A 46 -27.99 -7.76 13.11
CA LEU A 46 -27.04 -6.71 12.73
C LEU A 46 -26.98 -5.63 13.81
N THR A 47 -25.78 -5.13 14.11
CA THR A 47 -25.64 -3.98 15.01
C THR A 47 -26.23 -2.72 14.37
N GLU A 48 -26.68 -1.77 15.19
CA GLU A 48 -27.21 -0.49 14.69
C GLU A 48 -26.19 0.23 13.80
N HIS A 49 -24.91 0.20 14.18
CA HIS A 49 -23.83 0.77 13.39
C HIS A 49 -23.64 0.04 12.04
N ALA A 50 -23.70 -1.29 12.03
CA ALA A 50 -23.66 -2.07 10.80
C ALA A 50 -24.82 -1.73 9.87
N GLN A 51 -26.03 -1.64 10.42
CA GLN A 51 -27.23 -1.29 9.67
C GLN A 51 -27.09 0.10 9.04
N ASN A 52 -26.63 1.09 9.80
CA ASN A 52 -26.39 2.44 9.30
C ASN A 52 -25.37 2.47 8.15
N VAL A 53 -24.27 1.71 8.25
CA VAL A 53 -23.25 1.63 7.18
C VAL A 53 -23.77 0.88 5.96
N ILE A 54 -24.57 -0.18 6.14
CA ILE A 54 -25.22 -0.90 5.04
C ILE A 54 -26.22 0.01 4.33
N ASP A 55 -26.92 0.88 5.04
CA ASP A 55 -27.87 1.82 4.42
C ASP A 55 -27.16 2.93 3.62
N LEU A 56 -25.84 3.11 3.77
CA LEU A 56 -25.00 3.91 2.85
C LEU A 56 -24.73 3.21 1.51
N VAL A 57 -24.96 1.90 1.43
CA VAL A 57 -24.87 1.15 0.18
C VAL A 57 -26.09 1.46 -0.70
N ILE A 58 -25.90 1.46 -2.03
CA ILE A 58 -27.01 1.65 -2.98
C ILE A 58 -28.07 0.57 -2.78
N ALA A 59 -29.34 0.94 -2.89
CA ALA A 59 -30.46 0.07 -2.50
C ALA A 59 -30.40 -1.33 -3.15
N HIS A 60 -29.94 -1.42 -4.40
CA HIS A 60 -29.81 -2.67 -5.14
C HIS A 60 -28.83 -3.67 -4.49
N ASP A 61 -27.68 -3.21 -3.99
CA ASP A 61 -26.65 -4.09 -3.42
C ASP A 61 -26.91 -4.41 -1.92
N ARG A 62 -27.88 -3.75 -1.27
CA ARG A 62 -28.07 -3.88 0.19
C ARG A 62 -28.42 -5.30 0.61
N ALA A 63 -29.24 -6.00 -0.16
CA ALA A 63 -29.66 -7.37 0.16
C ALA A 63 -28.45 -8.33 0.16
N GLU A 64 -27.59 -8.22 -0.84
CA GLU A 64 -26.34 -8.98 -0.94
C GLU A 64 -25.41 -8.68 0.25
N VAL A 65 -25.21 -7.39 0.55
CA VAL A 65 -24.35 -6.97 1.65
C VAL A 65 -24.88 -7.47 3.01
N ARG A 66 -26.20 -7.43 3.24
CA ARG A 66 -26.81 -7.95 4.48
C ARG A 66 -26.63 -9.47 4.63
N ALA A 67 -26.58 -10.20 3.51
CA ALA A 67 -26.36 -11.64 3.50
C ALA A 67 -24.88 -12.03 3.65
N GLY A 68 -23.95 -11.21 3.13
CA GLY A 68 -22.55 -11.61 2.93
C GLY A 68 -21.47 -10.68 3.49
N ALA A 69 -21.80 -9.66 4.29
CA ALA A 69 -20.79 -8.80 4.92
C ALA A 69 -19.91 -9.61 5.90
N LEU A 70 -18.59 -9.51 5.70
CA LEU A 70 -17.58 -10.18 6.51
C LEU A 70 -17.08 -9.28 7.65
N LEU A 71 -16.84 -8.00 7.35
CA LEU A 71 -16.17 -7.09 8.29
C LEU A 71 -16.77 -5.70 8.24
N LEU A 72 -16.96 -5.13 9.42
CA LEU A 72 -17.19 -3.72 9.64
C LEU A 72 -15.95 -3.11 10.27
N LEU A 73 -15.49 -2.02 9.69
CA LEU A 73 -14.22 -1.39 10.04
C LEU A 73 -14.42 0.10 10.24
N SER A 74 -13.63 0.72 11.11
CA SER A 74 -13.52 2.17 11.19
C SER A 74 -12.07 2.63 11.14
N TRP A 75 -11.80 3.70 10.40
CA TRP A 75 -10.49 4.35 10.40
C TRP A 75 -10.49 5.49 11.42
N PRO A 76 -9.81 5.35 12.58
CA PRO A 76 -9.86 6.34 13.65
C PRO A 76 -8.97 7.57 13.41
N GLN A 77 -7.97 7.49 12.52
CA GLN A 77 -6.99 8.57 12.30
C GLN A 77 -7.41 9.56 11.20
N ALA A 78 -8.66 9.48 10.74
CA ALA A 78 -9.27 10.40 9.79
C ALA A 78 -9.92 11.55 10.57
N GLY A 79 -10.16 12.69 9.91
CA GLY A 79 -10.81 13.84 10.57
C GLY A 79 -12.16 13.49 11.18
N GLN A 80 -12.81 12.43 10.67
CA GLN A 80 -13.97 11.75 11.24
C GLN A 80 -13.82 10.24 11.02
N SER A 81 -14.42 9.42 11.89
CA SER A 81 -14.36 7.95 11.79
C SER A 81 -14.94 7.45 10.46
N LEU A 82 -14.07 7.04 9.53
CA LEU A 82 -14.48 6.56 8.21
C LEU A 82 -14.90 5.08 8.27
N PRO A 83 -16.14 4.72 7.92
CA PRO A 83 -16.54 3.32 7.89
C PRO A 83 -15.93 2.61 6.68
N GLY A 84 -15.61 1.34 6.89
CA GLY A 84 -15.22 0.38 5.86
C GLY A 84 -16.09 -0.86 5.96
N LEU A 85 -16.44 -1.43 4.82
CA LEU A 85 -17.25 -2.64 4.75
C LEU A 85 -16.64 -3.60 3.74
N VAL A 86 -16.47 -4.85 4.15
CA VAL A 86 -15.97 -5.93 3.29
C VAL A 86 -17.06 -6.98 3.17
N ASN A 87 -17.42 -7.38 1.95
CA ASN A 87 -18.30 -8.53 1.71
C ASN A 87 -17.74 -9.40 0.59
N THR A 88 -18.30 -10.60 0.48
CA THR A 88 -18.02 -11.53 -0.61
C THR A 88 -19.07 -11.45 -1.71
N LEU A 89 -18.64 -11.81 -2.91
CA LEU A 89 -19.44 -11.91 -4.12
C LEU A 89 -19.20 -13.26 -4.79
N ASP A 90 -20.18 -13.73 -5.56
CA ASP A 90 -20.14 -14.97 -6.34
C ASP A 90 -19.61 -16.17 -5.54
N ASP A 91 -20.24 -16.47 -4.42
CA ASP A 91 -19.88 -17.58 -3.50
C ASP A 91 -18.45 -17.49 -2.94
N GLY A 92 -17.94 -16.28 -2.75
CA GLY A 92 -16.59 -16.05 -2.18
C GLY A 92 -15.47 -15.99 -3.21
N ARG A 93 -15.79 -16.04 -4.51
CA ARG A 93 -14.80 -15.87 -5.59
C ARG A 93 -14.27 -14.45 -5.69
N PHE A 94 -15.06 -13.46 -5.28
CA PHE A 94 -14.66 -12.07 -5.24
C PHE A 94 -14.89 -11.48 -3.85
N VAL A 95 -14.03 -10.54 -3.48
CA VAL A 95 -14.19 -9.68 -2.32
C VAL A 95 -14.45 -8.27 -2.82
N VAL A 96 -15.45 -7.62 -2.22
CA VAL A 96 -15.70 -6.20 -2.44
C VAL A 96 -15.36 -5.43 -1.18
N VAL A 97 -14.38 -4.53 -1.30
CA VAL A 97 -14.05 -3.59 -0.25
C VAL A 97 -14.69 -2.24 -0.56
N ARG A 98 -15.46 -1.73 0.41
CA ARG A 98 -16.08 -0.40 0.38
C ARG A 98 -15.45 0.47 1.44
N VAL A 99 -14.93 1.63 1.04
CA VAL A 99 -14.44 2.65 1.95
C VAL A 99 -15.33 3.89 1.78
N PHE A 100 -15.91 4.36 2.87
CA PHE A 100 -16.78 5.53 2.87
C PHE A 100 -16.05 6.74 3.43
N GLY A 101 -16.30 7.91 2.87
CA GLY A 101 -15.79 9.15 3.44
C GLY A 101 -16.47 10.40 2.91
N ILE A 102 -16.03 11.55 3.42
CA ILE A 102 -16.68 12.84 3.18
C ILE A 102 -15.90 13.63 2.12
N HIS A 103 -14.57 13.46 2.08
CA HIS A 103 -13.70 14.15 1.14
C HIS A 103 -13.17 13.19 0.06
N LEU A 104 -13.27 13.61 -1.19
CA LEU A 104 -12.89 12.82 -2.37
C LEU A 104 -11.42 12.38 -2.31
N THR A 105 -10.53 13.32 -1.98
CA THR A 105 -9.09 13.12 -1.90
C THR A 105 -8.72 12.12 -0.81
N GLU A 106 -9.40 12.19 0.34
CA GLU A 106 -9.19 11.26 1.45
C GLU A 106 -9.66 9.84 1.09
N VAL A 107 -10.85 9.72 0.50
CA VAL A 107 -11.39 8.43 0.05
C VAL A 107 -10.49 7.81 -1.03
N GLN A 108 -9.98 8.62 -1.96
CA GLN A 108 -9.08 8.18 -3.01
C GLN A 108 -7.77 7.63 -2.44
N GLU A 109 -7.01 8.48 -1.72
CA GLU A 109 -5.69 8.13 -1.20
C GLU A 109 -5.75 6.89 -0.29
N ARG A 110 -6.79 6.80 0.54
CA ARG A 110 -6.98 5.67 1.44
C ARG A 110 -7.29 4.39 0.69
N THR A 111 -8.14 4.46 -0.33
CA THR A 111 -8.47 3.27 -1.12
C THR A 111 -7.29 2.81 -1.95
N GLU A 112 -6.50 3.72 -2.51
CA GLU A 112 -5.26 3.37 -3.24
C GLU A 112 -4.29 2.62 -2.33
N ARG A 113 -3.97 3.16 -1.15
CA ARG A 113 -3.11 2.50 -0.15
C ARG A 113 -3.64 1.14 0.29
N LEU A 114 -4.96 1.02 0.45
CA LEU A 114 -5.59 -0.23 0.84
C LEU A 114 -5.49 -1.29 -0.27
N THR A 115 -5.74 -0.88 -1.51
CA THR A 115 -5.63 -1.74 -2.68
C THR A 115 -4.19 -2.22 -2.86
N GLU A 116 -3.20 -1.36 -2.63
CA GLU A 116 -1.78 -1.77 -2.62
C GLU A 116 -1.44 -2.82 -1.56
N ARG A 117 -2.11 -2.79 -0.40
CA ARG A 117 -1.92 -3.81 0.64
C ARG A 117 -2.56 -5.13 0.24
N LEU A 118 -3.78 -5.08 -0.30
CA LEU A 118 -4.47 -6.26 -0.84
C LEU A 118 -3.62 -6.93 -1.91
N LEU A 119 -2.95 -6.15 -2.78
CA LEU A 119 -2.04 -6.65 -3.80
C LEU A 119 -0.80 -7.40 -3.26
N ARG A 120 -0.45 -7.20 -1.98
CA ARG A 120 0.69 -7.88 -1.35
C ARG A 120 0.28 -9.18 -0.65
N GLU A 121 -1.00 -9.40 -0.42
CA GLU A 121 -1.49 -10.61 0.24
C GLU A 121 -1.71 -11.73 -0.77
N LYS A 122 -1.21 -12.93 -0.45
CA LYS A 122 -1.36 -14.13 -1.30
C LYS A 122 -2.80 -14.63 -1.42
N ALA A 123 -3.68 -14.15 -0.53
CA ALA A 123 -5.11 -14.49 -0.53
C ALA A 123 -5.87 -13.91 -1.73
N PHE A 124 -5.28 -12.95 -2.46
CA PHE A 124 -5.93 -12.29 -3.59
C PHE A 124 -5.16 -12.54 -4.89
N ALA A 125 -5.90 -12.83 -5.96
CA ALA A 125 -5.34 -13.25 -7.24
C ALA A 125 -5.26 -12.10 -8.23
N PHE A 126 -4.23 -11.27 -8.13
CA PHE A 126 -3.99 -10.20 -9.10
C PHE A 126 -3.14 -10.70 -10.27
N SER A 127 -3.70 -10.74 -11.49
CA SER A 127 -2.93 -11.03 -12.69
C SER A 127 -2.34 -9.75 -13.30
N ALA A 128 -1.16 -9.86 -13.90
CA ALA A 128 -0.54 -8.73 -14.60
C ALA A 128 -1.46 -8.25 -15.73
N GLY A 129 -1.60 -6.93 -15.88
CA GLY A 129 -2.51 -6.30 -16.84
C GLY A 129 -3.95 -6.13 -16.35
N THR A 130 -4.31 -6.65 -15.17
CA THR A 130 -5.64 -6.43 -14.57
C THR A 130 -5.89 -4.95 -14.37
N ARG A 131 -7.04 -4.47 -14.85
CA ARG A 131 -7.50 -3.10 -14.60
C ARG A 131 -8.16 -3.06 -13.22
N VAL A 132 -7.62 -2.22 -12.35
CA VAL A 132 -8.24 -1.85 -11.08
C VAL A 132 -8.99 -0.56 -11.29
N THR A 133 -10.29 -0.55 -11.03
CA THR A 133 -11.09 0.66 -11.11
C THR A 133 -11.57 1.01 -9.71
N LEU A 134 -11.20 2.18 -9.24
CA LEU A 134 -11.81 2.78 -8.05
C LEU A 134 -13.04 3.54 -8.52
N ALA A 135 -14.21 3.04 -8.17
CA ALA A 135 -15.47 3.69 -8.50
C ALA A 135 -15.96 4.48 -7.29
N LEU A 136 -16.42 5.70 -7.54
CA LEU A 136 -17.19 6.52 -6.63
C LEU A 136 -18.68 6.28 -6.86
N SER A 137 -19.45 6.12 -5.79
CA SER A 137 -20.91 6.19 -5.84
C SER A 137 -21.42 7.37 -5.04
N VAL A 138 -22.25 8.22 -5.65
CA VAL A 138 -22.97 9.33 -4.99
C VAL A 138 -24.45 9.23 -5.38
N ASP A 139 -25.34 9.14 -4.40
CA ASP A 139 -26.81 9.07 -4.60
C ASP A 139 -27.26 8.01 -5.63
N GLY A 140 -26.57 6.86 -5.67
CA GLY A 140 -26.87 5.76 -6.59
C GLY A 140 -26.23 5.87 -7.97
N VAL A 141 -25.59 7.00 -8.31
CA VAL A 141 -24.85 7.17 -9.56
C VAL A 141 -23.40 6.74 -9.35
N ARG A 142 -22.96 5.76 -10.14
CA ARG A 142 -21.59 5.23 -10.13
C ARG A 142 -20.75 5.95 -11.18
N THR A 143 -19.66 6.58 -10.74
CA THR A 143 -18.68 7.25 -11.60
C THR A 143 -17.29 6.69 -11.30
N ASN A 144 -16.48 6.45 -12.33
CA ASN A 144 -15.10 6.01 -12.11
C ASN A 144 -14.28 7.18 -11.56
N LEU A 145 -13.66 6.97 -10.40
CA LEU A 145 -12.85 7.98 -9.72
C LEU A 145 -11.42 7.97 -10.26
N THR A 146 -10.83 6.78 -10.34
CA THR A 146 -9.56 6.54 -11.02
C THR A 146 -9.51 5.10 -11.49
N SER A 147 -8.72 4.82 -12.52
CA SER A 147 -8.33 3.47 -12.86
C SER A 147 -6.82 3.32 -12.86
N GLY A 148 -6.35 2.16 -12.48
CA GLY A 148 -4.96 1.76 -12.60
C GLY A 148 -4.85 0.42 -13.29
N ARG A 149 -3.67 0.10 -13.79
CA ARG A 149 -3.35 -1.25 -14.27
C ARG A 149 -2.28 -1.85 -13.39
N ILE A 150 -2.51 -3.10 -13.02
CA ILE A 150 -1.52 -3.88 -12.28
C ILE A 150 -0.39 -4.19 -13.25
N HIS A 151 0.73 -3.49 -13.05
CA HIS A 151 1.95 -3.79 -13.75
C HIS A 151 2.85 -4.58 -12.80
N THR A 152 3.40 -5.68 -13.30
CA THR A 152 4.61 -6.26 -12.70
C THR A 152 5.77 -5.35 -13.09
N SER A 153 5.82 -4.14 -12.52
CA SER A 153 6.72 -3.10 -13.01
C SER A 153 8.16 -3.37 -12.56
N ARG A 154 8.93 -3.99 -13.46
CA ARG A 154 10.40 -3.91 -13.41
C ARG A 154 10.91 -2.48 -13.70
N SER A 155 10.10 -1.62 -14.36
CA SER A 155 10.51 -0.28 -14.82
C SER A 155 10.33 0.83 -13.77
N GLY A 156 9.35 0.74 -12.86
CA GLY A 156 9.09 1.76 -11.81
C GLY A 156 9.88 1.57 -10.51
N ALA A 157 10.47 0.38 -10.32
CA ALA A 157 11.23 0.03 -9.11
C ALA A 157 12.41 0.98 -8.86
N TRP A 158 13.08 1.44 -9.92
CA TRP A 158 14.16 2.43 -9.82
C TRP A 158 13.69 3.76 -9.26
N GLN A 159 12.56 4.27 -9.75
CA GLN A 159 12.05 5.57 -9.34
C GLN A 159 11.49 5.54 -7.90
N ALA A 160 10.80 4.46 -7.53
CA ALA A 160 10.29 4.27 -6.17
C ALA A 160 11.41 4.01 -5.14
N PHE A 161 12.43 3.23 -5.51
CA PHE A 161 13.61 3.02 -4.67
C PHE A 161 14.40 4.31 -4.50
N TYR A 162 14.57 5.08 -5.58
CA TYR A 162 15.23 6.37 -5.56
C TYR A 162 14.49 7.38 -4.68
N THR A 163 13.16 7.52 -4.79
CA THR A 163 12.41 8.46 -3.93
C THR A 163 12.46 8.07 -2.45
N THR A 164 12.42 6.77 -2.14
CA THR A 164 12.47 6.27 -0.76
C THR A 164 13.85 6.44 -0.13
N ASN A 165 14.93 6.19 -0.89
CA ASN A 165 16.30 6.15 -0.38
C ASN A 165 17.16 7.33 -0.83
N LYS A 166 16.55 8.38 -1.41
CA LYS A 166 17.23 9.54 -2.03
C LYS A 166 18.32 10.11 -1.14
N TYR A 167 18.00 10.35 0.13
CA TYR A 167 18.92 10.96 1.08
C TYR A 167 20.11 10.05 1.39
N ALA A 168 19.88 8.76 1.62
CA ALA A 168 20.95 7.79 1.87
C ALA A 168 21.87 7.60 0.65
N LEU A 169 21.29 7.55 -0.56
CA LEU A 169 22.03 7.46 -1.83
C LEU A 169 22.92 8.68 -2.07
N ILE A 170 22.38 9.89 -1.88
CA ILE A 170 23.14 11.13 -2.07
C ILE A 170 24.28 11.22 -1.06
N VAL A 171 24.03 10.93 0.22
CA VAL A 171 25.06 10.96 1.26
C VAL A 171 26.19 9.98 0.96
N MET A 172 25.86 8.76 0.54
CA MET A 172 26.87 7.76 0.15
C MET A 172 27.67 8.18 -1.09
N LEU A 173 27.02 8.80 -2.09
CA LEU A 173 27.71 9.29 -3.29
C LEU A 173 28.71 10.39 -2.93
N VAL A 174 28.34 11.32 -2.07
CA VAL A 174 29.23 12.40 -1.59
C VAL A 174 30.42 11.82 -0.85
N LEU A 175 30.20 10.87 0.08
CA LEU A 175 31.27 10.20 0.81
C LEU A 175 32.20 9.40 -0.11
N LEU A 176 31.64 8.73 -1.13
CA LEU A 176 32.41 8.01 -2.13
C LEU A 176 33.35 8.95 -2.91
N VAL A 177 32.80 10.05 -3.45
CA VAL A 177 33.57 11.03 -4.22
C VAL A 177 34.66 11.66 -3.36
N LEU A 178 34.39 11.94 -2.09
CA LEU A 178 35.37 12.52 -1.18
C LEU A 178 36.49 11.52 -0.88
N ALA A 179 36.15 10.26 -0.58
CA ALA A 179 37.13 9.22 -0.30
C ALA A 179 38.00 8.89 -1.53
N VAL A 180 37.39 8.78 -2.72
CA VAL A 180 38.10 8.54 -3.99
C VAL A 180 39.01 9.72 -4.35
N SER A 181 38.53 10.95 -4.17
CA SER A 181 39.35 12.16 -4.40
C SER A 181 40.58 12.18 -3.49
N VAL A 182 40.44 11.82 -2.22
CA VAL A 182 41.56 11.73 -1.28
C VAL A 182 42.55 10.66 -1.72
N VAL A 183 42.07 9.47 -2.11
CA VAL A 183 42.94 8.36 -2.55
C VAL A 183 43.66 8.67 -3.87
N LEU A 184 43.03 9.37 -4.81
CA LEU A 184 43.63 9.70 -6.11
C LEU A 184 44.61 10.88 -6.03
N LEU A 185 44.33 11.88 -5.20
CA LEU A 185 45.12 13.11 -5.12
C LEU A 185 46.24 13.04 -4.08
N LEU A 186 46.13 12.16 -3.08
CA LEU A 186 47.14 12.01 -2.04
C LEU A 186 47.81 10.64 -2.19
N THR A 187 48.99 10.61 -2.82
CA THR A 187 49.85 9.43 -2.82
C THR A 187 50.97 9.67 -1.80
N PRO A 188 50.92 9.06 -0.59
CA PRO A 188 51.92 9.32 0.43
C PRO A 188 53.26 8.67 0.07
N GLU A 189 54.32 9.47 -0.05
CA GLU A 189 55.68 8.96 -0.29
C GLU A 189 56.29 8.22 0.92
N ARG A 190 55.75 8.42 2.13
CA ARG A 190 56.24 7.77 3.37
C ARG A 190 55.10 7.40 4.33
N PRO A 191 55.16 6.20 4.97
CA PRO A 191 54.05 5.61 5.73
C PRO A 191 53.71 6.27 7.07
N TYR A 192 54.58 7.11 7.64
CA TYR A 192 54.39 7.69 8.98
C TYR A 192 53.99 9.17 9.00
N THR A 193 53.55 9.72 7.86
CA THR A 193 53.12 11.12 7.76
C THR A 193 51.64 11.29 8.12
N PRO A 194 51.21 12.48 8.60
CA PRO A 194 49.79 12.77 8.80
C PRO A 194 48.97 12.60 7.51
N LEU A 195 49.57 12.84 6.34
CA LEU A 195 48.99 12.52 5.03
C LEU A 195 48.72 11.02 4.86
N ALA A 196 49.65 10.16 5.24
CA ALA A 196 49.49 8.71 5.15
C ALA A 196 48.37 8.18 6.07
N LYS A 197 48.17 8.81 7.24
CA LYS A 197 47.04 8.48 8.13
C LYS A 197 45.69 8.86 7.52
N VAL A 198 45.60 10.03 6.85
CA VAL A 198 44.39 10.45 6.12
C VAL A 198 44.11 9.49 4.95
N TYR A 199 45.16 9.07 4.25
CA TYR A 199 45.06 8.06 3.19
C TYR A 199 44.52 6.72 3.72
N ASP A 200 45.07 6.16 4.79
CA ASP A 200 44.59 4.90 5.38
C ASP A 200 43.13 5.01 5.87
N LEU A 201 42.78 6.14 6.52
CA LEU A 201 41.40 6.40 6.95
C LEU A 201 40.44 6.46 5.75
N SER A 202 40.83 7.14 4.67
CA SER A 202 40.03 7.24 3.46
C SER A 202 39.86 5.88 2.76
N GLY A 203 40.87 5.01 2.78
CA GLY A 203 40.76 3.63 2.30
C GLY A 203 39.75 2.79 3.09
N ARG A 204 39.73 2.92 4.42
CA ARG A 204 38.74 2.25 5.28
C ARG A 204 37.33 2.77 5.05
N VAL A 205 37.17 4.09 4.90
CA VAL A 205 35.89 4.72 4.55
C VAL A 205 35.42 4.25 3.17
N LEU A 206 36.32 4.19 2.19
CA LEU A 206 36.02 3.70 0.84
C LEU A 206 35.53 2.25 0.86
N SER A 207 36.18 1.39 1.63
CA SER A 207 35.77 -0.01 1.80
C SER A 207 34.39 -0.14 2.45
N ALA A 208 34.11 0.66 3.50
CA ALA A 208 32.80 0.70 4.14
C ALA A 208 31.69 1.21 3.22
N VAL A 209 31.99 2.24 2.39
CA VAL A 209 31.05 2.77 1.40
C VAL A 209 30.79 1.74 0.29
N LEU A 210 31.81 1.04 -0.21
CA LEU A 210 31.66 -0.07 -1.17
C LEU A 210 30.78 -1.19 -0.62
N PHE A 211 30.98 -1.58 0.63
CA PHE A 211 30.15 -2.60 1.29
C PHE A 211 28.69 -2.16 1.40
N ASN A 212 28.44 -0.90 1.76
CA ASN A 212 27.09 -0.33 1.80
C ASN A 212 26.44 -0.22 0.41
N ILE A 213 27.22 0.04 -0.65
CA ILE A 213 26.71 0.02 -2.04
C ILE A 213 26.27 -1.41 -2.42
N VAL A 214 27.04 -2.43 -2.07
CA VAL A 214 26.67 -3.84 -2.31
C VAL A 214 25.40 -4.23 -1.55
N LEU A 215 25.29 -3.81 -0.28
CA LEU A 215 24.08 -3.99 0.53
C LEU A 215 22.86 -3.30 -0.10
N LEU A 216 23.01 -2.05 -0.56
CA LEU A 216 21.95 -1.33 -1.26
C LEU A 216 21.56 -2.02 -2.56
N GLY A 217 22.54 -2.53 -3.31
CA GLY A 217 22.31 -3.30 -4.53
C GLY A 217 21.53 -4.59 -4.25
N SER A 218 21.85 -5.29 -3.16
CA SER A 218 21.11 -6.46 -2.70
C SER A 218 19.67 -6.12 -2.29
N GLN A 219 19.48 -5.02 -1.54
CA GLN A 219 18.14 -4.53 -1.18
C GLN A 219 17.34 -4.12 -2.42
N PHE A 220 18.00 -3.49 -3.40
CA PHE A 220 17.40 -3.10 -4.67
C PHE A 220 17.00 -4.32 -5.51
N LEU A 221 17.85 -5.34 -5.63
CA LEU A 221 17.55 -6.58 -6.32
C LEU A 221 16.39 -7.33 -5.65
N PHE A 222 16.34 -7.33 -4.31
CA PHE A 222 15.23 -7.87 -3.55
C PHE A 222 13.93 -7.08 -3.81
N TYR A 223 14.01 -5.75 -3.85
CA TYR A 223 12.89 -4.86 -4.16
C TYR A 223 12.34 -5.08 -5.58
N LEU A 224 13.22 -5.23 -6.57
CA LEU A 224 12.89 -5.55 -7.97
C LEU A 224 12.24 -6.92 -8.15
N ARG A 225 12.62 -7.90 -7.34
CA ARG A 225 12.19 -9.29 -7.51
C ARG A 225 10.77 -9.57 -6.98
N HIS A 226 10.22 -8.71 -6.11
CA HIS A 226 9.10 -9.10 -5.25
C HIS A 226 7.87 -8.17 -5.21
N ARG A 227 7.68 -7.22 -6.14
CA ARG A 227 6.45 -6.40 -6.12
C ARG A 227 5.77 -6.24 -7.47
N ALA A 228 4.52 -6.67 -7.53
CA ALA A 228 3.53 -6.07 -8.43
C ALA A 228 3.23 -4.65 -7.91
N VAL A 229 3.03 -3.70 -8.81
CA VAL A 229 2.72 -2.30 -8.50
C VAL A 229 1.50 -1.90 -9.32
N ILE A 230 0.59 -1.15 -8.71
CA ILE A 230 -0.54 -0.58 -9.45
C ILE A 230 -0.05 0.75 -10.03
N GLU A 231 0.02 0.82 -11.35
CA GLU A 231 0.23 2.09 -12.05
C GLU A 231 -1.13 2.76 -12.20
N TRP A 232 -1.43 3.70 -11.30
CA TRP A 232 -2.63 4.54 -11.39
C TRP A 232 -2.53 5.48 -12.58
N GLU A 233 -3.60 5.60 -13.36
CA GLU A 233 -3.72 6.61 -14.41
C GLU A 233 -3.69 7.99 -13.74
N LYS A 234 -2.84 8.90 -14.24
CA LYS A 234 -2.79 10.26 -13.72
C LYS A 234 -4.14 10.95 -14.01
N PRO A 235 -4.71 11.71 -13.05
CA PRO A 235 -5.91 12.49 -13.28
C PRO A 235 -5.70 13.58 -14.33
#